data_AF-A0A8T2RZT0-F1
#
_entry.id   AF-A0A8T2RZT0-F1
#
_cell.length_a   1.000
_cell.length_b   1.000
_cell.length_c   1.000
_cell.angle_alpha   90.00
_cell.angle_beta   90.00
_cell.angle_gamma   90.00
#
_symmetry.space_group_name_H-M   'P 1'
#
loop_
_entity.id
_entity.type
_entity.pdbx_description
1 polymer ?
#
loop_
_entity_poly.entity_id
_entity_poly.type
_entity_poly.pdbx_seq_one_letter_code
_entity_poly.pdbx_strand_id
1 'polypeptide(L)'
;MVHGYGASQGFFFRNFDALSRHFRVIAIDQLGWGASSRPDFTCKSTEETEAWFIDSFEAWRKAKRLENFVLLGHSFGGYVAARYALKHPEHVQHLILVGSAGFTSETDEVHERITRLRSTWKGAILNHLWESNFTPQRVIRGIGRWGPDLVKRYTSARFGTYSVGTVLNEDESQLFSDYIYHTLAGKASGELCLKYIFAFGAFARSPLLASAADWKVPTSFIYGVDDWMDYRGAVNACKNIPVPTEILRVPQGGHFVFLDNASGFHSAVLYSCRRFLNIEKSEALLDGLQKVSSKVA
;
A
#
# COMPACT_ATOMS: atom_id res chain seq x y z
N MET A 1 -9.28 4.86 -3.20
CA MET A 1 -8.07 4.76 -2.37
C MET A 1 -8.09 3.43 -1.63
N VAL A 2 -7.08 2.59 -1.82
CA VAL A 2 -6.98 1.24 -1.29
C VAL A 2 -5.82 1.18 -0.29
N HIS A 3 -6.11 0.80 0.95
CA HIS A 3 -5.15 0.78 2.05
C HIS A 3 -4.18 -0.42 2.00
N GLY A 4 -3.05 -0.33 2.72
CA GLY A 4 -2.09 -1.42 2.87
C GLY A 4 -2.51 -2.52 3.86
N TYR A 5 -1.62 -3.48 4.08
CA TYR A 5 -1.82 -4.56 5.06
C TYR A 5 -1.87 -4.00 6.48
N GLY A 6 -2.79 -4.50 7.31
CA GLY A 6 -2.92 -4.01 8.70
C GLY A 6 -3.53 -2.61 8.82
N ALA A 7 -3.94 -2.01 7.71
CA ALA A 7 -4.57 -0.70 7.68
C ALA A 7 -6.07 -0.81 7.36
N SER A 8 -6.71 0.35 7.23
CA SER A 8 -8.12 0.52 6.86
C SER A 8 -8.29 1.90 6.25
N GLN A 9 -9.44 2.20 5.64
CA GLN A 9 -9.76 3.46 4.97
C GLN A 9 -9.42 4.71 5.79
N GLY A 10 -9.58 4.67 7.12
CA GLY A 10 -9.30 5.78 8.03
C GLY A 10 -7.83 6.22 8.08
N PHE A 11 -6.89 5.43 7.54
CA PHE A 11 -5.49 5.85 7.41
C PHE A 11 -5.30 7.06 6.51
N PHE A 12 -6.27 7.33 5.63
CA PHE A 12 -6.23 8.49 4.73
C PHE A 12 -6.89 9.75 5.33
N PHE A 13 -7.24 9.78 6.62
CA PHE A 13 -8.06 10.87 7.20
C PHE A 13 -7.54 12.29 6.92
N ARG A 14 -6.22 12.51 6.97
CA ARG A 14 -5.60 13.82 6.66
C ARG A 14 -5.74 14.27 5.20
N ASN A 15 -6.24 13.40 4.33
CA ASN A 15 -6.24 13.60 2.87
C ASN A 15 -7.62 13.90 2.31
N PHE A 16 -8.69 13.56 3.02
CA PHE A 16 -10.05 13.66 2.51
C PHE A 16 -10.44 15.11 2.19
N ASP A 17 -10.22 16.05 3.10
CA ASP A 17 -10.62 17.44 2.91
C ASP A 17 -9.88 18.13 1.76
N ALA A 18 -8.59 17.82 1.57
CA ALA A 18 -7.79 18.41 0.51
C ALA A 18 -8.13 17.81 -0.86
N LEU A 19 -8.18 16.47 -0.95
CA LEU A 19 -8.42 15.80 -2.23
C LEU A 19 -9.90 15.90 -2.67
N SER A 20 -10.85 15.99 -1.75
CA SER A 20 -12.28 16.10 -2.06
C SER A 20 -12.67 17.42 -2.75
N ARG A 21 -11.82 18.46 -2.64
CA ARG A 21 -11.99 19.72 -3.38
C ARG A 21 -11.82 19.55 -4.90
N HIS A 22 -11.14 18.47 -5.32
CA HIS A 22 -10.81 18.21 -6.73
C HIS A 22 -11.44 16.93 -7.27
N PHE A 23 -11.74 15.96 -6.39
CA PHE A 23 -12.24 14.65 -6.79
C PHE A 23 -13.40 14.20 -5.89
N ARG A 24 -14.25 13.33 -6.42
CA ARG A 24 -15.07 12.46 -5.56
C ARG A 24 -14.17 11.38 -4.94
N VAL A 25 -13.70 11.63 -3.72
CA VAL A 25 -12.80 10.71 -3.02
C VAL A 25 -13.59 9.54 -2.43
N ILE A 26 -13.20 8.32 -2.79
CA ILE A 26 -13.72 7.09 -2.18
C ILE A 26 -12.55 6.28 -1.62
N ALA A 27 -12.48 6.18 -0.30
CA ALA A 27 -11.61 5.23 0.39
C ALA A 27 -12.43 3.99 0.74
N ILE A 28 -11.83 2.82 0.63
CA ILE A 28 -12.52 1.55 0.87
C ILE A 28 -11.76 0.71 1.88
N ASP A 29 -12.50 -0.10 2.63
CA ASP A 29 -11.95 -1.24 3.33
C ASP A 29 -12.01 -2.46 2.42
N GLN A 30 -10.86 -3.11 2.21
CA GLN A 30 -10.79 -4.35 1.43
C GLN A 30 -11.56 -5.48 2.14
N LEU A 31 -12.02 -6.48 1.39
CA LEU A 31 -12.70 -7.64 1.96
C LEU A 31 -11.82 -8.28 3.06
N GLY A 32 -12.39 -8.49 4.24
CA GLY A 32 -11.67 -9.01 5.40
C GLY A 32 -10.95 -7.96 6.26
N TRP A 33 -11.10 -6.67 5.96
CA TRP A 33 -10.46 -5.55 6.68
C TRP A 33 -11.46 -4.50 7.15
N GLY A 34 -11.04 -3.70 8.13
CA GLY A 34 -11.80 -2.55 8.64
C GLY A 34 -13.28 -2.87 8.89
N ALA A 35 -14.15 -2.02 8.35
CA ALA A 35 -15.61 -2.15 8.42
C ALA A 35 -16.23 -3.03 7.33
N SER A 36 -15.42 -3.58 6.40
CA SER A 36 -15.91 -4.53 5.40
C SER A 36 -16.18 -5.90 6.00
N SER A 37 -16.99 -6.71 5.29
CA SER A 37 -17.30 -8.08 5.69
C SER A 37 -16.03 -8.90 5.94
N ARG A 38 -16.07 -9.78 6.96
CA ARG A 38 -14.95 -10.63 7.39
C ARG A 38 -15.30 -12.12 7.26
N PRO A 39 -15.54 -12.61 6.03
CA PRO A 39 -15.80 -14.03 5.80
C PRO A 39 -14.57 -14.87 6.13
N ASP A 40 -14.76 -16.16 6.36
CA ASP A 40 -13.63 -17.06 6.62
C ASP A 40 -12.70 -17.11 5.41
N PHE A 41 -11.41 -16.94 5.65
CA PHE A 41 -10.42 -16.92 4.58
C PHE A 41 -10.09 -18.37 4.17
N THR A 42 -10.55 -18.77 2.99
CA THR A 42 -10.44 -20.16 2.50
C THR A 42 -9.34 -20.36 1.46
N CYS A 43 -8.74 -19.29 0.92
CA CYS A 43 -7.77 -19.38 -0.16
C CYS A 43 -6.54 -20.23 0.22
N LYS A 44 -6.02 -20.97 -0.76
CA LYS A 44 -4.89 -21.92 -0.62
C LYS A 44 -3.72 -21.62 -1.54
N SER A 45 -3.85 -20.68 -2.48
CA SER A 45 -2.78 -20.26 -3.38
C SER A 45 -2.68 -18.74 -3.52
N THR A 46 -1.61 -18.28 -4.19
CA THR A 46 -1.42 -16.87 -4.55
C THR A 46 -2.57 -16.39 -5.45
N GLU A 47 -2.93 -17.18 -6.46
CA GLU A 47 -3.95 -16.85 -7.47
C GLU A 47 -5.34 -16.75 -6.83
N GLU A 48 -5.72 -17.70 -5.98
CA GLU A 48 -6.98 -17.64 -5.23
C GLU A 48 -7.03 -16.42 -4.31
N THR A 49 -5.89 -16.06 -3.71
CA THR A 49 -5.79 -14.90 -2.81
C THR A 49 -5.87 -13.58 -3.59
N GLU A 50 -5.26 -13.50 -4.77
CA GLU A 50 -5.40 -12.35 -5.66
C GLU A 50 -6.85 -12.19 -6.12
N ALA A 51 -7.47 -13.29 -6.59
CA ALA A 51 -8.87 -13.31 -7.02
C ALA A 51 -9.80 -12.85 -5.89
N TRP A 52 -9.57 -13.28 -4.65
CA TRP A 52 -10.35 -12.85 -3.48
C TRP A 52 -10.46 -11.32 -3.35
N PHE A 53 -9.35 -10.59 -3.52
CA PHE A 53 -9.36 -9.13 -3.42
C PHE A 53 -9.84 -8.46 -4.72
N ILE A 54 -9.40 -8.95 -5.87
CA ILE A 54 -9.70 -8.35 -7.18
C ILE A 54 -11.18 -8.53 -7.53
N ASP A 55 -11.72 -9.73 -7.36
CA ASP A 55 -13.12 -10.03 -7.73
C ASP A 55 -14.10 -9.39 -6.76
N SER A 56 -13.74 -9.29 -5.46
CA SER A 56 -14.56 -8.56 -4.48
C SER A 56 -14.55 -7.05 -4.75
N PHE A 57 -13.41 -6.47 -5.13
CA PHE A 57 -13.33 -5.08 -5.54
C PHE A 57 -14.14 -4.83 -6.82
N GLU A 58 -14.09 -5.72 -7.81
CA GLU A 58 -14.87 -5.61 -9.06
C GLU A 58 -16.38 -5.72 -8.80
N ALA A 59 -16.80 -6.66 -7.96
CA ALA A 59 -18.20 -6.78 -7.55
C ALA A 59 -18.70 -5.51 -6.84
N TRP A 60 -17.89 -4.95 -5.95
CA TRP A 60 -18.20 -3.68 -5.29
C TRP A 60 -18.26 -2.52 -6.28
N ARG A 61 -17.29 -2.41 -7.22
CA ARG A 61 -17.28 -1.38 -8.26
C ARG A 61 -18.56 -1.42 -9.10
N LYS A 62 -18.97 -2.62 -9.57
CA LYS A 62 -20.23 -2.82 -10.30
C LYS A 62 -21.44 -2.38 -9.48
N ALA A 63 -21.52 -2.78 -8.21
CA ALA A 63 -22.61 -2.41 -7.32
C ALA A 63 -22.70 -0.89 -7.08
N LYS A 64 -21.55 -0.19 -7.06
CA LYS A 64 -21.47 1.27 -6.93
C LYS A 64 -21.54 2.01 -8.27
N ARG A 65 -21.63 1.29 -9.39
CA ARG A 65 -21.69 1.83 -10.76
C ARG A 65 -20.55 2.83 -11.01
N LEU A 66 -19.33 2.46 -10.58
CA LEU A 66 -18.15 3.28 -10.78
C LEU A 66 -17.51 2.90 -12.11
N GLU A 67 -17.35 3.89 -12.99
CA GLU A 67 -16.70 3.74 -14.28
C GLU A 67 -15.58 4.78 -14.38
N ASN A 68 -14.52 4.46 -15.12
CA ASN A 68 -13.44 5.39 -15.47
C ASN A 68 -12.93 6.21 -14.27
N PHE A 69 -12.21 5.57 -13.35
CA PHE A 69 -11.72 6.22 -12.14
C PHE A 69 -10.19 6.21 -12.04
N VAL A 70 -9.66 7.12 -11.22
CA VAL A 70 -8.28 7.05 -10.72
C VAL A 70 -8.23 6.04 -9.59
N LEU A 71 -7.36 5.04 -9.71
CA LEU A 71 -7.15 4.06 -8.67
C LEU A 71 -5.86 4.36 -7.92
N LEU A 72 -5.97 4.66 -6.63
CA LEU A 72 -4.81 4.86 -5.74
C LEU A 72 -4.72 3.71 -4.77
N GLY A 73 -3.56 3.05 -4.69
CA GLY A 73 -3.27 1.97 -3.75
C GLY A 73 -1.97 2.20 -2.98
N HIS A 74 -1.99 1.95 -1.68
CA HIS A 74 -0.82 2.04 -0.80
C HIS A 74 -0.28 0.65 -0.42
N SER A 75 1.03 0.43 -0.51
CA SER A 75 1.68 -0.78 -0.03
C SER A 75 1.06 -2.06 -0.61
N PHE A 76 0.53 -2.96 0.22
CA PHE A 76 -0.25 -4.12 -0.25
C PHE A 76 -1.50 -3.72 -1.06
N GLY A 77 -2.19 -2.63 -0.70
CA GLY A 77 -3.27 -2.08 -1.50
C GLY A 77 -2.81 -1.58 -2.87
N GLY A 78 -1.55 -1.16 -2.99
CA GLY A 78 -0.90 -0.86 -4.27
C GLY A 78 -0.72 -2.12 -5.13
N TYR A 79 -0.31 -3.23 -4.51
CA TYR A 79 -0.24 -4.53 -5.20
C TYR A 79 -1.61 -4.97 -5.73
N VAL A 80 -2.64 -4.93 -4.88
CA VAL A 80 -4.02 -5.26 -5.27
C VAL A 80 -4.52 -4.33 -6.38
N ALA A 81 -4.27 -3.02 -6.25
CA ALA A 81 -4.67 -2.03 -7.25
C ALA A 81 -4.00 -2.26 -8.62
N ALA A 82 -2.70 -2.57 -8.63
CA ALA A 82 -1.97 -2.92 -9.84
C ALA A 82 -2.51 -4.20 -10.50
N ARG A 83 -2.73 -5.26 -9.72
CA ARG A 83 -3.33 -6.50 -10.23
C ARG A 83 -4.73 -6.27 -10.79
N TYR A 84 -5.54 -5.45 -10.12
CA TYR A 84 -6.85 -5.06 -10.64
C TYR A 84 -6.73 -4.30 -11.98
N ALA A 85 -5.84 -3.31 -12.07
CA ALA A 85 -5.63 -2.54 -13.30
C ALA A 85 -5.08 -3.39 -14.47
N LEU A 86 -4.31 -4.45 -14.19
CA LEU A 86 -3.88 -5.42 -15.20
C LEU A 86 -5.05 -6.26 -15.72
N LYS A 87 -5.99 -6.65 -14.85
CA LYS A 87 -7.16 -7.47 -15.20
C LYS A 87 -8.31 -6.66 -15.82
N HIS A 88 -8.50 -5.42 -15.38
CA HIS A 88 -9.59 -4.51 -15.75
C HIS A 88 -9.08 -3.10 -16.15
N PRO A 89 -8.16 -3.00 -17.13
CA PRO A 89 -7.57 -1.73 -17.53
C PRO A 89 -8.61 -0.73 -18.06
N GLU A 90 -9.72 -1.20 -18.63
CA GLU A 90 -10.81 -0.41 -19.19
C GLU A 90 -11.57 0.44 -18.15
N HIS A 91 -11.38 0.17 -16.86
CA HIS A 91 -12.04 0.89 -15.77
C HIS A 91 -11.14 1.91 -15.08
N VAL A 92 -9.82 1.85 -15.31
CA VAL A 92 -8.84 2.65 -14.58
C VAL A 92 -8.20 3.66 -15.54
N GLN A 93 -8.49 4.94 -15.34
CA GLN A 93 -7.92 6.02 -16.17
C GLN A 93 -6.46 6.28 -15.85
N HIS A 94 -6.12 6.17 -14.56
CA HIS A 94 -4.78 6.43 -14.05
C HIS A 94 -4.57 5.65 -12.75
N LEU A 95 -3.39 5.07 -12.61
CA LEU A 95 -3.01 4.27 -11.44
C LEU A 95 -1.96 5.02 -10.62
N ILE A 96 -2.23 5.22 -9.33
CA ILE A 96 -1.32 5.84 -8.38
C ILE A 96 -0.87 4.80 -7.37
N LEU A 97 0.41 4.48 -7.38
CA LEU A 97 1.03 3.44 -6.54
C LEU A 97 1.90 4.10 -5.47
N VAL A 98 1.43 4.06 -4.23
CA VAL A 98 2.09 4.74 -3.09
C VAL A 98 2.87 3.72 -2.27
N GLY A 99 4.19 3.79 -2.28
CA GLY A 99 5.04 2.83 -1.57
C GLY A 99 4.64 1.38 -1.86
N SER A 100 4.33 1.05 -3.13
CA SER A 100 3.60 -0.18 -3.48
C SER A 100 4.45 -1.45 -3.38
N ALA A 101 3.83 -2.52 -2.87
CA ALA A 101 4.40 -3.86 -2.90
C ALA A 101 4.39 -4.45 -4.31
N GLY A 102 5.15 -5.54 -4.49
CA GLY A 102 5.28 -6.25 -5.77
C GLY A 102 6.39 -5.75 -6.69
N PHE A 103 7.07 -4.65 -6.35
CA PHE A 103 8.14 -4.08 -7.19
C PHE A 103 9.56 -4.42 -6.73
N THR A 104 9.71 -5.09 -5.59
CA THR A 104 11.02 -5.54 -5.12
C THR A 104 11.31 -6.93 -5.69
N SER A 105 12.40 -7.07 -6.44
CA SER A 105 12.97 -8.36 -6.81
C SER A 105 13.88 -8.86 -5.68
N GLU A 106 13.84 -10.15 -5.40
CA GLU A 106 14.86 -10.81 -4.58
C GLU A 106 16.17 -10.79 -5.37
N THR A 107 17.09 -9.89 -5.03
CA THR A 107 18.45 -9.92 -5.59
C THR A 107 19.25 -11.01 -4.89
N ASP A 108 20.33 -11.51 -5.51
CA ASP A 108 21.18 -12.55 -4.91
C ASP A 108 21.68 -12.15 -3.51
N GLU A 109 22.06 -10.89 -3.31
CA GLU A 109 22.47 -10.37 -1.99
C GLU A 109 21.36 -10.43 -0.93
N VAL A 110 20.12 -10.13 -1.35
CA VAL A 110 18.97 -10.15 -0.45
C VAL A 110 18.55 -11.60 -0.15
N HIS A 111 18.64 -12.48 -1.15
CA HIS A 111 18.44 -13.91 -1.00
C HIS A 111 19.44 -14.51 -0.01
N GLU A 112 20.72 -14.19 -0.14
CA GLU A 112 21.77 -14.63 0.79
C GLU A 112 21.51 -14.13 2.21
N ARG A 113 21.11 -12.87 2.37
CA ARG A 113 20.79 -12.30 3.69
C ARG A 113 19.60 -12.99 4.33
N ILE A 114 18.55 -13.29 3.56
CA ILE A 114 17.36 -14.02 4.04
C ILE A 114 17.73 -15.46 4.41
N THR A 115 18.50 -16.13 3.57
CA THR A 115 18.98 -17.50 3.80
C THR A 115 19.83 -17.57 5.06
N ARG A 116 20.76 -16.62 5.25
CA ARG A 116 21.54 -16.50 6.48
C ARG A 116 20.67 -16.19 7.70
N LEU A 117 19.65 -15.34 7.57
CA LEU A 117 18.73 -15.07 8.67
C LEU A 117 17.95 -16.35 9.04
N ARG A 118 17.42 -17.07 8.05
CA ARG A 118 16.67 -18.33 8.22
C ARG A 118 17.49 -19.45 8.85
N SER A 119 18.81 -19.49 8.62
CA SER A 119 19.68 -20.49 9.25
C SER A 119 19.95 -20.22 10.73
N THR A 120 19.62 -19.03 11.24
CA THR A 120 19.63 -18.76 12.68
C THR A 120 18.38 -19.34 13.35
N TRP A 121 18.49 -19.72 14.62
CA TRP A 121 17.35 -20.21 15.39
C TRP A 121 16.20 -19.18 15.47
N LYS A 122 16.51 -17.88 15.61
CA LYS A 122 15.51 -16.80 15.62
C LYS A 122 14.80 -16.68 14.27
N GLY A 123 15.56 -16.70 13.18
CA GLY A 123 15.00 -16.61 11.83
C GLY A 123 14.19 -17.84 11.45
N ALA A 124 14.60 -19.03 11.89
CA ALA A 124 13.81 -20.26 11.72
C ALA A 124 12.44 -20.14 12.42
N ILE A 125 12.39 -19.63 13.66
CA ILE A 125 11.14 -19.37 14.38
C ILE A 125 10.29 -18.33 13.63
N LEU A 126 10.86 -17.20 13.24
CA LEU A 126 10.14 -16.16 12.50
C LEU A 126 9.57 -16.67 11.19
N ASN A 127 10.34 -17.47 10.45
CA ASN A 127 9.90 -18.09 9.21
C ASN A 127 8.78 -19.11 9.47
N HIS A 128 8.88 -19.93 10.52
CA HIS A 128 7.82 -20.85 10.89
C HIS A 128 6.52 -20.12 11.25
N LEU A 129 6.59 -19.02 12.01
CA LEU A 129 5.44 -18.18 12.32
C LEU A 129 4.81 -17.58 11.04
N TRP A 130 5.64 -17.12 10.11
CA TRP A 130 5.19 -16.62 8.80
C TRP A 130 4.43 -17.69 8.00
N GLU A 131 5.03 -18.86 7.81
CA GLU A 131 4.45 -19.96 7.03
C GLU A 131 3.21 -20.58 7.72
N SER A 132 3.15 -20.51 9.05
CA SER A 132 1.99 -20.89 9.85
C SER A 132 0.87 -19.84 9.85
N ASN A 133 1.05 -18.71 9.15
CA ASN A 133 0.11 -17.60 9.10
C ASN A 133 -0.18 -16.98 10.49
N PHE A 134 0.84 -16.96 11.35
CA PHE A 134 0.75 -16.35 12.67
C PHE A 134 0.89 -14.83 12.55
N THR A 135 -0.24 -14.13 12.50
CA THR A 135 -0.28 -12.69 12.22
C THR A 135 -0.14 -11.83 13.48
N PRO A 136 0.40 -10.60 13.39
CA PRO A 136 0.38 -9.64 14.50
C PRO A 136 -1.02 -9.41 15.10
N GLN A 137 -2.04 -9.43 14.24
CA GLN A 137 -3.45 -9.31 14.61
C GLN A 137 -3.89 -10.44 15.54
N ARG A 138 -3.39 -11.66 15.32
CA ARG A 138 -3.65 -12.80 16.22
C ARG A 138 -3.10 -12.53 17.62
N VAL A 139 -1.93 -11.91 17.74
CA VAL A 139 -1.35 -11.53 19.04
C VAL A 139 -2.23 -10.48 19.71
N ILE A 140 -2.57 -9.40 19.00
CA ILE A 140 -3.39 -8.29 19.52
C ILE A 140 -4.73 -8.80 20.06
N ARG A 141 -5.39 -9.72 19.33
CA ARG A 141 -6.62 -10.37 19.81
C ARG A 141 -6.39 -11.27 21.01
N GLY A 142 -5.33 -12.08 20.97
CA GLY A 142 -5.04 -13.08 22.00
C GLY A 142 -4.71 -12.47 23.36
N ILE A 143 -4.07 -11.30 23.40
CA ILE A 143 -3.75 -10.60 24.65
C ILE A 143 -4.93 -9.79 25.23
N GLY A 144 -6.09 -9.79 24.57
CA GLY A 144 -7.33 -9.21 25.08
C GLY A 144 -7.18 -7.77 25.57
N ARG A 145 -7.39 -7.56 26.89
CA ARG A 145 -7.41 -6.23 27.53
C ARG A 145 -6.10 -5.43 27.41
N TRP A 146 -4.97 -6.09 27.14
CA TRP A 146 -3.67 -5.42 26.95
C TRP A 146 -3.38 -5.05 25.48
N GLY A 147 -4.27 -5.45 24.57
CA GLY A 147 -4.18 -5.13 23.14
C GLY A 147 -4.13 -3.64 22.83
N PRO A 148 -5.02 -2.79 23.41
CA PRO A 148 -5.02 -1.35 23.18
C PRO A 148 -3.67 -0.70 23.52
N ASP A 149 -3.11 -1.00 24.71
CA ASP A 149 -1.83 -0.48 25.15
C ASP A 149 -0.67 -0.88 24.24
N LEU A 150 -0.66 -2.13 23.74
CA LEU A 150 0.35 -2.58 22.80
C LEU A 150 0.27 -1.80 21.48
N VAL A 151 -0.95 -1.61 20.96
CA VAL A 151 -1.17 -0.84 19.73
C VAL A 151 -0.79 0.62 19.94
N LYS A 152 -1.18 1.24 21.06
CA LYS A 152 -0.82 2.62 21.41
C LYS A 152 0.69 2.83 21.46
N ARG A 153 1.43 1.91 22.09
CA ARG A 153 2.91 1.96 22.11
C ARG A 153 3.49 1.90 20.69
N TYR A 154 2.97 1.01 19.85
CA TYR A 154 3.38 0.90 18.46
C TYR A 154 3.09 2.18 17.68
N THR A 155 1.88 2.73 17.77
CA THR A 155 1.46 3.91 17.01
C THR A 155 2.18 5.17 17.48
N SER A 156 2.36 5.37 18.80
CA SER A 156 3.15 6.48 19.34
C SER A 156 4.61 6.43 18.89
N ALA A 157 5.21 5.23 18.84
CA ALA A 157 6.55 5.07 18.30
C ALA A 157 6.58 5.36 16.78
N ARG A 158 5.68 4.74 16.00
CA ARG A 158 5.72 4.78 14.53
C ARG A 158 5.32 6.12 13.93
N PHE A 159 4.30 6.78 14.50
CA PHE A 159 3.71 8.02 13.99
C PHE A 159 4.02 9.24 14.88
N GLY A 160 4.76 9.04 15.97
CA GLY A 160 5.35 10.07 16.82
C GLY A 160 6.86 10.04 16.74
N THR A 161 7.50 9.29 17.64
CA THR A 161 8.96 9.30 17.85
C THR A 161 9.79 9.05 16.58
N TYR A 162 9.35 8.14 15.72
CA TYR A 162 10.04 7.78 14.48
C TYR A 162 9.36 8.35 13.23
N SER A 163 8.46 9.33 13.39
CA SER A 163 7.91 10.05 12.24
C SER A 163 8.98 10.91 11.59
N VAL A 164 9.04 10.90 10.26
CA VAL A 164 10.03 11.65 9.48
C VAL A 164 9.51 13.04 9.07
N GLY A 165 8.23 13.32 9.35
CA GLY A 165 7.58 14.57 8.99
C GLY A 165 6.61 15.05 10.06
N THR A 166 5.41 15.43 9.64
CA THR A 166 4.34 15.94 10.49
C THR A 166 3.87 14.88 11.48
N VAL A 167 4.05 15.15 12.76
CA VAL A 167 3.58 14.27 13.85
C VAL A 167 2.07 14.44 14.05
N LEU A 168 1.40 13.39 14.53
CA LEU A 168 0.00 13.47 14.97
C LEU A 168 -0.12 14.34 16.23
N ASN A 169 -1.10 15.23 16.28
CA ASN A 169 -1.42 15.89 17.55
C ASN A 169 -2.01 14.88 18.55
N GLU A 170 -2.22 15.28 19.81
CA GLU A 170 -2.63 14.36 20.88
C GLU A 170 -3.97 13.67 20.56
N ASP A 171 -4.97 14.43 20.12
CA ASP A 171 -6.29 13.91 19.76
C ASP A 171 -6.22 12.97 18.56
N GLU A 172 -5.52 13.37 17.49
CA GLU A 172 -5.29 12.53 16.31
C GLU A 172 -4.57 11.23 16.69
N SER A 173 -3.53 11.32 17.52
CA SER A 173 -2.74 10.17 17.96
C SER A 173 -3.59 9.18 18.76
N GLN A 174 -4.43 9.68 19.66
CA GLN A 174 -5.36 8.85 20.44
C GLN A 174 -6.40 8.19 19.53
N LEU A 175 -7.15 8.97 18.76
CA LEU A 175 -8.20 8.47 17.88
C LEU A 175 -7.65 7.47 16.85
N PHE A 176 -6.47 7.77 16.29
CA PHE A 176 -5.82 6.89 15.32
C PHE A 176 -5.35 5.58 15.96
N SER A 177 -4.83 5.63 17.19
CA SER A 177 -4.44 4.43 17.94
C SER A 177 -5.64 3.53 18.24
N ASP A 178 -6.76 4.11 18.70
CA ASP A 178 -7.99 3.38 18.98
C ASP A 178 -8.58 2.77 17.71
N TYR A 179 -8.59 3.54 16.61
CA TYR A 179 -9.02 3.07 15.29
C TYR A 179 -8.19 1.89 14.79
N ILE A 180 -6.86 1.96 14.90
CA ILE A 180 -5.96 0.87 14.53
C ILE A 180 -6.23 -0.35 15.41
N TYR A 181 -6.38 -0.18 16.72
CA TYR A 181 -6.65 -1.30 17.61
C TYR A 181 -7.92 -2.05 17.19
N HIS A 182 -9.02 -1.34 16.98
CA HIS A 182 -10.28 -1.98 16.59
C HIS A 182 -10.22 -2.62 15.20
N THR A 183 -9.45 -2.03 14.27
CA THR A 183 -9.19 -2.63 12.95
C THR A 183 -8.45 -3.98 13.07
N LEU A 184 -7.44 -4.04 13.94
CA LEU A 184 -6.58 -5.23 14.12
C LEU A 184 -7.22 -6.29 15.03
N ALA A 185 -8.06 -5.89 15.97
CA ALA A 185 -8.75 -6.78 16.92
C ALA A 185 -9.96 -7.50 16.30
N GLY A 186 -10.44 -7.09 15.12
CA GLY A 186 -11.55 -7.73 14.42
C GLY A 186 -11.29 -9.20 14.07
N LYS A 187 -12.38 -9.96 13.78
CA LYS A 187 -12.34 -11.39 13.41
C LYS A 187 -11.28 -11.67 12.34
N ALA A 188 -10.53 -12.76 12.45
CA ALA A 188 -9.54 -13.09 11.43
C ALA A 188 -10.18 -13.31 10.05
N SER A 189 -9.65 -12.64 9.02
CA SER A 189 -10.09 -12.80 7.63
C SER A 189 -9.01 -12.33 6.66
N GLY A 190 -9.04 -11.06 6.25
CA GLY A 190 -8.15 -10.52 5.24
C GLY A 190 -6.67 -10.57 5.63
N GLU A 191 -6.34 -10.56 6.93
CA GLU A 191 -4.94 -10.66 7.36
C GLU A 191 -4.28 -12.01 7.03
N LEU A 192 -5.08 -13.05 6.79
CA LEU A 192 -4.60 -14.39 6.51
C LEU A 192 -4.06 -14.54 5.08
N CYS A 193 -4.16 -13.48 4.26
CA CYS A 193 -3.61 -13.44 2.92
C CYS A 193 -2.08 -13.36 2.89
N LEU A 194 -1.45 -12.89 3.99
CA LEU A 194 -0.06 -12.43 3.97
C LEU A 194 0.90 -13.48 3.42
N LYS A 195 0.82 -14.72 3.91
CA LYS A 195 1.73 -15.80 3.48
C LYS A 195 1.54 -16.24 2.03
N TYR A 196 0.35 -16.00 1.47
CA TYR A 196 0.01 -16.40 0.09
C TYR A 196 0.41 -15.33 -0.92
N ILE A 197 0.36 -14.05 -0.53
CA ILE A 197 0.83 -12.97 -1.41
C ILE A 197 2.33 -12.76 -1.26
N PHE A 198 2.88 -12.91 -0.06
CA PHE A 198 4.26 -12.59 0.23
C PHE A 198 5.03 -13.79 0.78
N ALA A 199 6.18 -14.07 0.17
CA ALA A 199 7.22 -14.87 0.79
C ALA A 199 7.83 -14.12 1.98
N PHE A 200 8.52 -14.86 2.84
CA PHE A 200 9.26 -14.29 3.98
C PHE A 200 10.18 -13.16 3.52
N GLY A 201 10.19 -12.05 4.27
CA GLY A 201 10.88 -10.81 3.85
C GLY A 201 10.01 -9.88 3.00
N ALA A 202 8.71 -10.18 2.85
CA ALA A 202 7.74 -9.37 2.11
C ALA A 202 7.97 -9.29 0.59
N PHE A 203 8.62 -10.29 0.00
CA PHE A 203 8.73 -10.43 -1.46
C PHE A 203 7.43 -11.00 -2.01
N ALA A 204 6.86 -10.35 -3.03
CA ALA A 204 5.64 -10.86 -3.65
C ALA A 204 5.91 -12.21 -4.30
N ARG A 205 5.07 -13.21 -4.02
CA ARG A 205 5.14 -14.54 -4.65
C ARG A 205 4.85 -14.48 -6.15
N SER A 206 4.04 -13.51 -6.56
CA SER A 206 3.84 -13.14 -7.95
C SER A 206 4.31 -11.68 -8.12
N PRO A 207 5.58 -11.42 -8.48
CA PRO A 207 6.08 -10.06 -8.63
C PRO A 207 5.39 -9.29 -9.76
N LEU A 208 5.15 -7.99 -9.57
CA LEU A 208 4.56 -7.13 -10.61
C LEU A 208 5.56 -6.80 -11.72
N LEU A 209 6.88 -6.90 -11.47
CA LEU A 209 7.90 -6.73 -12.51
C LEU A 209 7.72 -7.72 -13.66
N ALA A 210 7.26 -8.94 -13.38
CA ALA A 210 7.02 -9.96 -14.39
C ALA A 210 5.87 -9.60 -15.34
N SER A 211 4.94 -8.74 -14.91
CA SER A 211 3.78 -8.29 -15.69
C SER A 211 3.97 -6.88 -16.28
N ALA A 212 5.17 -6.32 -16.23
CA ALA A 212 5.44 -4.95 -16.67
C ALA A 212 5.11 -4.73 -18.16
N ALA A 213 5.38 -5.72 -19.02
CA ALA A 213 5.09 -5.63 -20.46
C ALA A 213 3.59 -5.64 -20.78
N ASP A 214 2.75 -6.19 -19.90
CA ASP A 214 1.30 -6.29 -20.08
C ASP A 214 0.54 -5.05 -19.59
N TRP A 215 1.26 -4.06 -19.08
CA TRP A 215 0.68 -2.89 -18.42
C TRP A 215 0.02 -1.93 -19.41
N LYS A 216 -1.23 -1.56 -19.15
CA LYS A 216 -2.05 -0.75 -20.07
C LYS A 216 -2.51 0.59 -19.51
N VAL A 217 -2.31 0.83 -18.21
CA VAL A 217 -2.81 2.02 -17.51
C VAL A 217 -1.65 2.96 -17.17
N PRO A 218 -1.69 4.24 -17.58
CA PRO A 218 -0.70 5.23 -17.15
C PRO A 218 -0.53 5.21 -15.63
N THR A 219 0.71 5.26 -15.15
CA THR A 219 0.99 4.96 -13.74
C THR A 219 1.98 5.93 -13.10
N SER A 220 1.58 6.54 -11.98
CA SER A 220 2.49 7.32 -11.15
C SER A 220 2.84 6.54 -9.89
N PHE A 221 4.13 6.42 -9.64
CA PHE A 221 4.67 5.88 -8.40
C PHE A 221 4.99 7.03 -7.45
N ILE A 222 4.53 6.95 -6.21
CA ILE A 222 4.79 7.95 -5.18
C ILE A 222 5.48 7.25 -4.00
N TYR A 223 6.65 7.74 -3.63
CA TYR A 223 7.41 7.25 -2.47
C TYR A 223 7.72 8.39 -1.52
N GLY A 224 7.78 8.10 -0.22
CA GLY A 224 8.52 8.94 0.69
C GLY A 224 10.02 8.93 0.36
N VAL A 225 10.74 10.02 0.61
CA VAL A 225 12.21 10.00 0.51
C VAL A 225 12.82 8.97 1.47
N ASP A 226 12.22 8.82 2.65
CA ASP A 226 12.67 7.94 3.73
C ASP A 226 11.79 6.67 3.82
N ASP A 227 11.16 6.27 2.71
CA ASP A 227 10.41 5.03 2.63
C ASP A 227 11.38 3.83 2.68
N TRP A 228 11.08 2.86 3.55
CA TRP A 228 11.84 1.61 3.63
C TRP A 228 11.58 0.70 2.43
N MET A 229 10.52 0.96 1.66
CA MET A 229 10.27 0.31 0.38
C MET A 229 11.09 0.92 -0.74
N ASP A 230 11.81 0.06 -1.45
CA ASP A 230 12.79 0.47 -2.45
C ASP A 230 12.15 0.94 -3.76
N TYR A 231 12.17 2.24 -4.01
CA TYR A 231 11.68 2.85 -5.25
C TYR A 231 12.46 2.39 -6.50
N ARG A 232 13.69 1.86 -6.36
CA ARG A 232 14.49 1.35 -7.49
C ARG A 232 13.81 0.17 -8.18
N GLY A 233 12.99 -0.59 -7.45
CA GLY A 233 12.11 -1.61 -8.01
C GLY A 233 11.13 -1.02 -9.04
N ALA A 234 10.50 0.11 -8.71
CA ALA A 234 9.65 0.84 -9.65
C ALA A 234 10.43 1.43 -10.83
N VAL A 235 11.65 1.94 -10.60
CA VAL A 235 12.54 2.41 -11.69
C VAL A 235 12.79 1.28 -12.69
N ASN A 236 13.09 0.07 -12.21
CA ASN A 236 13.30 -1.08 -13.08
C ASN A 236 12.03 -1.51 -13.81
N ALA A 237 10.88 -1.53 -13.13
CA ALA A 237 9.60 -1.83 -13.77
C ALA A 237 9.26 -0.83 -14.89
N CYS A 238 9.49 0.47 -14.67
CA CYS A 238 9.21 1.53 -15.64
C CYS A 238 9.97 1.37 -16.96
N LYS A 239 11.08 0.64 -17.01
CA LYS A 239 11.81 0.36 -18.25
C LYS A 239 11.03 -0.54 -19.21
N ASN A 240 10.15 -1.38 -18.68
CA ASN A 240 9.41 -2.40 -19.42
C ASN A 240 7.91 -2.10 -19.53
N ILE A 241 7.41 -1.07 -18.83
CA ILE A 241 6.00 -0.64 -18.91
C ILE A 241 5.80 0.14 -20.22
N PRO A 242 4.91 -0.30 -21.13
CA PRO A 242 4.76 0.31 -22.46
C PRO A 242 3.89 1.57 -22.47
N VAL A 243 3.41 2.00 -21.31
CA VAL A 243 2.57 3.20 -21.15
C VAL A 243 3.30 4.27 -20.33
N PRO A 244 2.88 5.54 -20.39
CA PRO A 244 3.52 6.60 -19.63
C PRO A 244 3.58 6.31 -18.12
N THR A 245 4.77 6.43 -17.55
CA THR A 245 4.99 6.32 -16.11
C THR A 245 5.76 7.50 -15.55
N GLU A 246 5.66 7.72 -14.24
CA GLU A 246 6.54 8.63 -13.51
C GLU A 246 6.79 8.16 -12.08
N ILE A 247 7.89 8.62 -11.49
CA ILE A 247 8.24 8.35 -10.11
C ILE A 247 8.45 9.68 -9.39
N LEU A 248 7.63 9.92 -8.37
CA LEU A 248 7.66 11.10 -7.52
C LEU A 248 8.12 10.70 -6.12
N ARG A 249 9.05 11.46 -5.57
CA ARG A 249 9.51 11.30 -4.19
C ARG A 249 9.16 12.54 -3.37
N VAL A 250 8.46 12.31 -2.26
CA VAL A 250 7.98 13.34 -1.35
C VAL A 250 8.96 13.50 -0.19
N PRO A 251 9.55 14.70 0.01
CA PRO A 251 10.47 14.95 1.13
C PRO A 251 9.75 14.84 2.48
N GLN A 252 10.49 14.49 3.53
CA GLN A 252 9.92 14.27 4.88
C GLN A 252 8.77 13.26 4.88
N GLY A 253 8.80 12.33 3.92
CA GLY A 253 7.83 11.26 3.77
C GLY A 253 8.50 9.94 4.05
N GLY A 254 7.90 9.12 4.92
CA GLY A 254 8.23 7.71 5.05
C GLY A 254 7.23 6.85 4.28
N HIS A 255 7.05 5.61 4.75
CA HIS A 255 6.14 4.65 4.13
C HIS A 255 4.65 5.06 4.16
N PHE A 256 4.24 5.88 5.13
CA PHE A 256 2.89 6.44 5.21
C PHE A 256 2.95 7.92 4.83
N VAL A 257 3.50 8.20 3.64
CA VAL A 257 3.72 9.57 3.13
C VAL A 257 2.49 10.49 3.24
N PHE A 258 1.29 9.94 3.12
CA PHE A 258 0.01 10.65 3.24
C PHE A 258 -0.39 11.01 4.69
N LEU A 259 0.37 10.55 5.67
CA LEU A 259 0.31 10.98 7.08
C LEU A 259 1.55 11.80 7.44
N ASP A 260 2.73 11.32 7.04
CA ASP A 260 4.04 11.93 7.35
C ASP A 260 4.19 13.31 6.69
N ASN A 261 3.77 13.48 5.45
CA ASN A 261 3.75 14.78 4.76
C ASN A 261 2.51 14.87 3.84
N ALA A 262 1.34 15.06 4.45
CA ALA A 262 0.07 15.13 3.74
C ALA A 262 0.07 16.20 2.63
N SER A 263 0.61 17.40 2.90
CA SER A 263 0.67 18.47 1.89
C SER A 263 1.51 18.08 0.66
N GLY A 264 2.72 17.55 0.89
CA GLY A 264 3.58 17.07 -0.19
C GLY A 264 2.94 15.90 -0.96
N PHE A 265 2.27 15.00 -0.26
CA PHE A 265 1.50 13.92 -0.87
C PHE A 265 0.33 14.42 -1.72
N HIS A 266 -0.46 15.39 -1.23
CA HIS A 266 -1.55 16.01 -1.99
C HIS A 266 -1.01 16.64 -3.28
N SER A 267 0.09 17.40 -3.18
CA SER A 267 0.76 18.00 -4.33
C SER A 267 1.18 16.95 -5.36
N ALA A 268 1.76 15.82 -4.92
CA ALA A 268 2.14 14.72 -5.80
C ALA A 268 0.93 14.09 -6.51
N VAL A 269 -0.14 13.79 -5.77
CA VAL A 269 -1.38 13.22 -6.32
C VAL A 269 -2.02 14.18 -7.33
N LEU A 270 -2.16 15.46 -6.99
CA LEU A 270 -2.79 16.46 -7.85
C LEU A 270 -1.96 16.70 -9.12
N TYR A 271 -0.63 16.81 -9.00
CA TYR A 271 0.26 16.95 -10.15
C TYR A 271 0.15 15.72 -11.08
N SER A 272 0.20 14.51 -10.51
CA SER A 272 0.06 13.26 -11.24
C SER A 272 -1.27 13.17 -11.99
N CYS A 273 -2.39 13.47 -11.31
CA CYS A 273 -3.70 13.49 -11.94
C CYS A 273 -3.80 14.55 -13.06
N ARG A 274 -3.29 15.77 -12.86
CA ARG A 274 -3.30 16.79 -13.94
C ARG A 274 -2.56 16.31 -15.18
N ARG A 275 -1.38 15.71 -14.99
CA ARG A 275 -0.54 15.18 -16.05
C ARG A 275 -1.23 14.09 -16.88
N PHE A 276 -1.93 13.16 -16.23
CA PHE A 276 -2.47 11.98 -16.91
C PHE A 276 -3.96 12.06 -17.24
N LEU A 277 -4.72 12.93 -16.58
CA LEU A 277 -6.14 13.17 -16.87
C LEU A 277 -6.35 14.38 -17.79
N ASN A 278 -5.28 15.04 -18.25
CA ASN A 278 -5.34 16.19 -19.16
C ASN A 278 -6.09 17.41 -18.55
N ILE A 279 -6.08 17.53 -17.22
CA ILE A 279 -6.70 18.63 -16.47
C ILE A 279 -5.66 19.76 -16.40
N GLU A 280 -5.64 20.62 -17.43
CA GLU A 280 -4.73 21.78 -17.61
C GLU A 280 -3.23 21.47 -17.76
N LYS A 281 -2.64 21.89 -18.89
CA LYS A 281 -1.22 21.74 -19.23
C LYS A 281 -0.32 22.71 -18.45
N SER A 282 -0.24 22.55 -17.12
CA SER A 282 0.84 23.16 -16.33
C SER A 282 1.81 22.06 -15.90
N GLU A 283 3.01 22.07 -16.47
CA GLU A 283 4.08 21.10 -16.21
C GLU A 283 4.92 21.45 -14.96
N ALA A 284 4.58 22.53 -14.24
CA ALA A 284 5.34 22.96 -13.07
C ALA A 284 5.19 21.95 -11.92
N LEU A 285 6.32 21.43 -11.44
CA LEU A 285 6.40 20.70 -10.18
C LEU A 285 6.01 21.66 -9.04
N LEU A 286 5.06 21.24 -8.21
CA LEU A 286 4.72 21.95 -6.97
C LEU A 286 5.83 21.74 -5.92
N ASP A 287 6.02 22.73 -5.06
CA ASP A 287 7.17 22.91 -4.16
C ASP A 287 7.75 21.62 -3.55
N GLY A 288 9.03 21.37 -3.84
CA GLY A 288 9.84 20.34 -3.18
C GLY A 288 9.72 18.91 -3.71
N LEU A 289 8.84 18.62 -4.68
CA LEU A 289 8.73 17.29 -5.28
C LEU A 289 9.97 16.91 -6.08
N GLN A 290 10.56 15.75 -5.78
CA GLN A 290 11.67 15.19 -6.55
C GLN A 290 11.12 14.25 -7.62
N LYS A 291 11.34 14.58 -8.89
CA LYS A 291 11.05 13.69 -10.02
C LYS A 291 12.28 12.84 -10.33
N VAL A 292 12.13 11.52 -10.31
CA VAL A 292 13.21 10.61 -10.68
C VAL A 292 13.11 10.33 -12.18
N SER A 293 14.20 10.54 -12.93
CA SER A 293 14.25 10.15 -14.34
C SER A 293 14.24 8.62 -14.44
N SER A 294 13.28 8.07 -15.18
CA SER A 294 13.28 6.65 -15.56
C SER A 294 14.28 6.33 -16.67
N LYS A 295 14.81 7.36 -17.36
CA LYS A 295 15.91 7.25 -18.31
C LYS A 295 17.23 7.46 -17.56
N VAL A 296 17.98 6.39 -17.36
CA VAL A 296 19.42 6.46 -17.09
C VAL A 296 20.11 6.23 -18.43
N ALA A 297 21.16 7.02 -18.70
CA ALA A 297 22.00 6.93 -19.89
C ALA A 297 22.52 5.52 -20.15
#